data_AF-A0A2N5WVS5-F1
#
_entry.id   AF-A0A2N5WVS5-F1
#
_cell.length_a   1.000
_cell.length_b   1.000
_cell.length_c   1.000
_cell.angle_alpha   90.00
_cell.angle_beta   90.00
_cell.angle_gamma   90.00
#
_symmetry.space_group_name_H-M   'P 1'
#
loop_
_entity.id
_entity.type
_entity.pdbx_description
1 polymer ?
#
loop_
_entity_poly.entity_id
_entity_poly.type
_entity_poly.pdbx_seq_one_letter_code
_entity_poly.pdbx_strand_id
1 'polypeptide(L)'
;HGTGAPHGAGGTGGAVRLEQYALHHLLQDLGDQQRRALVLCSAAREFDTATDAGLLTRFTEQTQRTLGQEVRSRLWLVDPVPEDAGTRGGRGSGYLLGPAAPHLLSSGPVMHTWLRLLLLGELAGLPDSSPLNWTTAHEQLCGWHRDHDRPVDALYHRLALGGLDEVVEHLSARMWELPGTAAWLYELYAVTAAPMRRPVDPELSAAERADALARELAPRSFRDSRSLAVLTAALWLAADPRNRLPNAAPELNYTISSMFLELAVTSDARIAGLRHEAARYDVHM
;
A
#
# COMPACT_ATOMS: atom_id res chain seq x y z
N HIS A 1 58.43 28.87 13.95
CA HIS A 1 57.97 28.10 12.77
C HIS A 1 58.08 26.61 13.10
N GLY A 2 57.06 25.77 13.13
CA GLY A 2 55.62 25.92 13.03
C GLY A 2 54.99 24.69 13.70
N THR A 3 53.89 24.92 14.40
CA THR A 3 53.01 23.95 15.05
C THR A 3 52.24 23.13 14.00
N GLY A 4 52.43 21.81 14.01
CA GLY A 4 51.60 20.87 13.23
C GLY A 4 50.53 20.26 14.12
N ALA A 5 49.32 20.81 14.08
CA ALA A 5 48.12 20.20 14.64
C ALA A 5 47.51 19.23 13.61
N PRO A 6 47.01 18.05 14.01
CA PRO A 6 46.22 17.20 13.13
C PRO A 6 44.85 17.84 12.91
N HIS A 7 44.52 18.10 11.64
CA HIS A 7 43.20 18.56 11.23
C HIS A 7 42.14 17.50 11.53
N GLY A 8 41.04 17.96 12.10
CA GLY A 8 39.97 17.16 12.63
C GLY A 8 39.22 16.37 11.56
N ALA A 9 38.75 15.20 11.99
CA ALA A 9 37.73 14.44 11.34
C ALA A 9 36.49 15.33 11.13
N GLY A 10 36.25 15.71 9.88
CA GLY A 10 35.01 16.34 9.45
C GLY A 10 33.89 15.30 9.53
N GLY A 11 33.14 15.32 10.63
CA GLY A 11 31.87 14.61 10.73
C GLY A 11 30.94 15.09 9.62
N THR A 12 30.63 14.21 8.69
CA THR A 12 29.55 14.39 7.72
C THR A 12 28.22 14.28 8.47
N GLY A 13 27.81 15.38 9.11
CA GLY A 13 26.44 15.57 9.56
C GLY A 13 25.53 15.51 8.35
N GLY A 14 24.95 14.33 8.09
CA GLY A 14 24.00 14.13 7.02
C GLY A 14 22.85 15.13 7.18
N ALA A 15 22.67 15.99 6.18
CA ALA A 15 21.59 16.96 6.18
C ALA A 15 20.25 16.23 6.38
N VAL A 16 19.57 16.54 7.47
CA VAL A 16 18.25 15.99 7.79
C VAL A 16 17.30 16.37 6.66
N ARG A 17 16.65 15.38 6.04
CA ARG A 17 15.71 15.62 4.93
C ARG A 17 14.46 16.34 5.45
N LEU A 18 13.84 17.19 4.62
CA LEU A 18 12.62 17.94 4.99
C LEU A 18 11.52 17.05 5.59
N GLU A 19 11.36 15.85 5.04
CA GLU A 19 10.43 14.82 5.51
C GLU A 19 10.67 14.42 6.97
N GLN A 20 11.93 14.27 7.37
CA GLN A 20 12.32 13.92 8.74
C GLN A 20 12.04 15.06 9.71
N TYR A 21 12.27 16.31 9.29
CA TYR A 21 11.91 17.49 10.08
C TYR A 21 10.40 17.64 10.26
N ALA A 22 9.63 17.48 9.19
CA ALA A 22 8.18 17.55 9.20
C ALA A 22 7.59 16.47 10.13
N LEU A 23 8.07 15.23 10.02
CA LEU A 23 7.64 14.13 10.88
C LEU A 23 8.03 14.38 12.35
N HIS A 24 9.26 14.83 12.61
CA HIS A 24 9.70 15.13 13.96
C HIS A 24 8.80 16.18 14.63
N HIS A 25 8.46 17.26 13.92
CA HIS A 25 7.56 18.30 14.39
C HIS A 25 6.13 17.79 14.58
N LEU A 26 5.58 17.01 13.66
CA LEU A 26 4.23 16.44 13.78
C LEU A 26 4.11 15.56 15.03
N LEU A 27 5.16 14.79 15.34
CA LEU A 27 5.18 13.85 16.44
C LEU A 27 5.71 14.44 17.75
N GLN A 28 6.03 15.74 17.81
CA GLN A 28 6.87 16.34 18.85
C GLN A 28 6.46 16.04 20.31
N ASP A 29 5.16 15.96 20.61
CA ASP A 29 4.67 15.68 21.98
C ASP A 29 4.34 14.20 22.23
N LEU A 30 4.60 13.31 21.29
CA LEU A 30 4.57 11.87 21.55
C LEU A 30 5.89 11.41 22.16
N GLY A 31 5.80 10.62 23.23
CA GLY A 31 6.97 9.93 23.78
C GLY A 31 7.51 8.87 22.81
N ASP A 32 8.78 8.50 22.97
CA ASP A 32 9.47 7.57 22.05
C ASP A 32 8.73 6.23 21.86
N GLN A 33 8.13 5.70 22.92
CA GLN A 33 7.32 4.47 22.86
C GLN A 33 6.06 4.65 22.02
N GLN A 34 5.35 5.78 22.18
CA GLN A 34 4.15 6.09 21.39
C GLN A 34 4.51 6.34 19.92
N ARG A 35 5.63 7.00 19.62
CA ARG A 35 6.10 7.18 18.24
C ARG A 35 6.39 5.85 17.57
N ARG A 36 7.15 4.97 18.22
CA ARG A 36 7.46 3.63 17.70
C ARG A 36 6.21 2.78 17.51
N ALA A 37 5.25 2.87 18.42
CA ALA A 37 3.97 2.20 18.31
C ALA A 37 3.15 2.73 17.13
N LEU A 38 3.11 4.06 16.95
CA LEU A 38 2.42 4.70 15.83
C LEU A 38 3.01 4.31 14.47
N VAL A 39 4.34 4.26 14.36
CA VAL A 39 5.04 3.76 13.16
C VAL A 39 4.59 2.34 12.84
N LEU A 40 4.54 1.45 13.83
CA LEU A 40 4.08 0.08 13.63
C LEU A 40 2.60 0.01 13.22
N CYS A 41 1.72 0.78 13.86
CA CYS A 41 0.30 0.85 13.54
C CYS A 41 0.03 1.37 12.12
N SER A 42 0.94 2.14 11.52
CA SER A 42 0.79 2.66 10.15
C SER A 42 0.74 1.55 9.08
N ALA A 43 1.25 0.36 9.40
CA ALA A 43 1.18 -0.83 8.54
C ALA A 43 -0.28 -1.29 8.30
N ALA A 44 -1.14 -1.13 9.31
CA ALA A 44 -2.54 -1.50 9.20
C ALA A 44 -3.30 -0.52 8.31
N ARG A 45 -4.29 -1.04 7.56
CA ARG A 45 -5.21 -0.20 6.79
C ARG A 45 -6.06 0.67 7.70
N GLU A 46 -6.62 0.04 8.74
CA GLU A 46 -7.42 0.66 9.78
C GLU A 46 -6.63 0.69 11.09
N PHE A 47 -6.74 1.80 11.82
CA PHE A 47 -5.95 1.97 13.03
C PHE A 47 -6.32 0.96 14.11
N ASP A 48 -7.61 0.68 14.30
CA ASP A 48 -8.07 -0.24 15.33
C ASP A 48 -7.64 -1.69 15.05
N THR A 49 -7.55 -2.09 13.77
CA THR A 49 -6.99 -3.40 13.37
C THR A 49 -5.54 -3.61 13.84
N ALA A 50 -4.72 -2.56 13.90
CA ALA A 50 -3.37 -2.69 14.47
C ALA A 50 -3.40 -3.09 15.95
N THR A 51 -4.40 -2.58 16.67
CA THR A 51 -4.61 -2.90 18.10
C THR A 51 -5.15 -4.32 18.24
N ASP A 52 -6.17 -4.69 17.47
CA ASP A 52 -6.81 -6.00 17.52
C ASP A 52 -5.88 -7.13 17.07
N ALA A 53 -5.02 -6.87 16.08
CA ALA A 53 -3.98 -7.79 15.64
C ALA A 53 -2.84 -7.93 16.65
N GLY A 54 -2.85 -7.16 17.75
CA GLY A 54 -1.87 -7.25 18.82
C GLY A 54 -0.52 -6.62 18.48
N LEU A 55 -0.44 -5.69 17.52
CA LEU A 55 0.82 -4.99 17.20
C LEU A 55 1.33 -4.18 18.42
N LEU A 56 0.41 -3.72 19.26
CA LEU A 56 0.72 -2.92 20.44
C LEU A 56 1.18 -3.74 21.67
N THR A 57 1.06 -5.07 21.65
CA THR A 57 1.35 -5.95 22.80
C THR A 57 2.78 -5.85 23.32
N ARG A 58 3.71 -5.39 22.47
CA ARG A 58 5.14 -5.23 22.78
C ARG A 58 5.49 -3.92 23.46
N PHE A 59 4.53 -3.00 23.57
CA PHE A 59 4.70 -1.69 24.18
C PHE A 59 4.15 -1.67 25.61
N THR A 60 4.49 -0.62 26.37
CA THR A 60 4.00 -0.46 27.75
C THR A 60 2.47 -0.36 27.79
N GLU A 61 1.84 -0.83 28.87
CA GLU A 61 0.37 -0.72 29.04
C GLU A 61 -0.12 0.73 28.90
N GLN A 62 0.67 1.70 29.37
CA GLN A 62 0.36 3.12 29.20
C GLN A 62 0.31 3.52 27.73
N THR A 63 1.24 3.04 26.90
CA THR A 63 1.23 3.29 25.45
C THR A 63 0.01 2.65 24.80
N GLN A 64 -0.28 1.38 25.14
CA GLN A 64 -1.43 0.65 24.61
C GLN A 64 -2.76 1.37 24.91
N ARG A 65 -2.91 1.93 26.11
CA ARG A 65 -4.14 2.65 26.52
C ARG A 65 -4.25 4.06 25.95
N THR A 66 -3.14 4.80 25.82
CA THR A 66 -3.18 6.23 25.47
C THR A 66 -3.04 6.51 23.98
N LEU A 67 -2.35 5.65 23.22
CA LEU A 67 -2.04 5.94 21.81
C LEU A 67 -3.30 6.20 20.97
N GLY A 68 -4.32 5.36 21.09
CA GLY A 68 -5.56 5.54 20.32
C GLY A 68 -6.30 6.83 20.68
N GLN A 69 -6.17 7.34 21.91
CA GLN A 69 -6.74 8.62 22.31
C GLN A 69 -5.93 9.79 21.75
N GLU A 70 -4.60 9.72 21.80
CA GLU A 70 -3.70 10.74 21.27
C GLU A 70 -3.84 10.90 19.74
N VAL A 71 -3.94 9.79 19.01
CA VAL A 71 -4.11 9.85 17.54
C VAL A 71 -5.47 10.45 17.18
N ARG A 72 -6.52 10.15 17.95
CA ARG A 72 -7.87 10.73 17.76
C ARG A 72 -7.92 12.22 18.14
N SER A 73 -7.33 12.61 19.27
CA SER A 73 -7.34 14.01 19.74
C SER A 73 -6.61 14.95 18.78
N ARG A 74 -5.61 14.42 18.06
CA ARG A 74 -4.84 15.14 17.03
C ARG A 74 -5.52 15.16 15.66
N LEU A 75 -6.72 14.57 15.52
CA LEU A 75 -7.46 14.46 14.26
C LEU A 75 -6.66 13.75 13.16
N TRP A 76 -5.83 12.78 13.56
CA TRP A 76 -5.03 11.99 12.63
C TRP A 76 -5.74 10.76 12.09
N LEU A 77 -6.94 10.47 12.60
CA LEU A 77 -7.84 9.48 12.02
C LEU A 77 -8.92 10.21 11.23
N VAL A 78 -9.19 9.72 10.03
CA VAL A 78 -10.21 10.23 9.11
C VAL A 78 -11.08 9.09 8.63
N ASP A 79 -12.29 9.41 8.16
CA ASP A 79 -13.10 8.42 7.47
C ASP A 79 -12.43 7.99 6.16
N PRO A 80 -12.46 6.70 5.80
CA PRO A 80 -11.90 6.23 4.55
C PRO A 80 -12.68 6.83 3.37
N VAL A 81 -12.00 7.61 2.53
CA VAL A 81 -12.59 8.20 1.33
C VAL A 81 -12.75 7.10 0.27
N PRO A 82 -13.94 6.89 -0.31
CA PRO A 82 -14.17 5.80 -1.28
C PRO A 82 -13.28 5.91 -2.54
N GLU A 83 -13.01 7.11 -3.04
CA GLU A 83 -12.18 7.35 -4.22
C GLU A 83 -10.68 7.10 -3.96
N ASP A 84 -10.27 7.05 -2.69
CA ASP A 84 -8.88 6.91 -2.26
C ASP A 84 -8.47 5.44 -2.02
N ALA A 85 -9.25 4.48 -2.51
CA ALA A 85 -8.87 3.07 -2.46
C ALA A 85 -7.49 2.84 -3.08
N GLY A 86 -7.15 3.58 -4.14
CA GLY A 86 -5.81 3.54 -4.70
C GLY A 86 -4.73 4.10 -3.78
N THR A 87 -4.96 5.06 -2.89
CA THR A 87 -3.84 5.80 -2.26
C THR A 87 -3.75 5.71 -0.74
N ARG A 88 -4.82 5.32 -0.01
CA ARG A 88 -4.96 5.76 1.40
C ARG A 88 -5.68 4.79 2.34
N GLY A 89 -6.06 3.59 1.86
CA GLY A 89 -6.93 2.69 2.62
C GLY A 89 -8.42 2.97 2.43
N GLY A 90 -8.81 3.62 1.32
CA GLY A 90 -10.21 3.81 0.93
C GLY A 90 -10.95 2.50 0.62
N ARG A 91 -12.28 2.59 0.53
CA ARG A 91 -13.25 1.46 0.51
C ARG A 91 -13.30 0.63 -0.79
N GLY A 92 -12.18 0.37 -1.48
CA GLY A 92 -12.25 -0.07 -2.89
C GLY A 92 -12.79 1.07 -3.78
N SER A 93 -12.75 0.93 -5.10
CA SER A 93 -13.13 2.01 -6.01
C SER A 93 -14.47 2.64 -5.65
N GLY A 94 -14.49 3.91 -5.25
CA GLY A 94 -15.66 4.61 -4.69
C GLY A 94 -16.89 4.74 -5.59
N TYR A 95 -16.78 4.37 -6.86
CA TYR A 95 -17.90 4.27 -7.80
C TYR A 95 -18.44 2.83 -7.93
N LEU A 96 -17.73 1.83 -7.40
CA LEU A 96 -18.19 0.44 -7.30
C LEU A 96 -19.11 0.24 -6.07
N LEU A 97 -19.69 1.33 -5.54
CA LEU A 97 -20.62 1.29 -4.42
C LEU A 97 -21.87 0.48 -4.82
N GLY A 98 -21.88 -0.77 -4.38
CA GLY A 98 -23.03 -1.65 -4.45
C GLY A 98 -22.77 -2.96 -3.69
N PRO A 99 -23.81 -3.71 -3.31
CA PRO A 99 -23.72 -4.98 -2.57
C PRO A 99 -23.09 -6.14 -3.38
N ALA A 100 -22.29 -5.84 -4.40
CA ALA A 100 -21.75 -6.82 -5.34
C ALA A 100 -20.51 -7.55 -4.80
N ALA A 101 -19.72 -6.91 -3.92
CA ALA A 101 -18.54 -7.54 -3.34
C ALA A 101 -18.92 -8.39 -2.11
N PRO A 102 -18.57 -9.70 -2.08
CA PRO A 102 -18.93 -10.59 -0.97
C PRO A 102 -18.23 -10.24 0.33
N HIS A 103 -17.06 -9.58 0.27
CA HIS A 103 -16.29 -9.14 1.43
C HIS A 103 -16.08 -7.64 1.34
N LEU A 104 -16.96 -6.88 2.01
CA LEU A 104 -16.78 -5.45 2.13
C LEU A 104 -15.61 -5.16 3.06
N LEU A 105 -14.77 -4.21 2.66
CA LEU A 105 -13.76 -3.65 3.54
C LEU A 105 -14.44 -2.99 4.74
N SER A 106 -13.79 -3.08 5.89
CA SER A 106 -14.28 -2.44 7.10
C SER A 106 -14.28 -0.91 6.93
N SER A 107 -15.22 -0.27 7.61
CA SER A 107 -15.46 1.18 7.54
C SER A 107 -14.80 1.93 8.70
N GLY A 108 -13.82 1.30 9.37
CA GLY A 108 -13.13 1.88 10.50
C GLY A 108 -12.32 3.13 10.12
N PRO A 109 -12.01 4.01 11.09
CA PRO A 109 -11.16 5.16 10.84
C PRO A 109 -9.77 4.75 10.35
N VAL A 110 -9.30 5.44 9.32
CA VAL A 110 -7.96 5.24 8.73
C VAL A 110 -7.05 6.40 9.09
N MET A 111 -5.75 6.16 9.07
CA MET A 111 -4.78 7.22 9.33
C MET A 111 -4.74 8.23 8.18
N HIS A 112 -4.67 9.53 8.52
CA HIS A 112 -4.53 10.60 7.55
C HIS A 112 -3.35 10.31 6.61
N THR A 113 -3.55 10.45 5.30
CA THR A 113 -2.66 9.85 4.30
C THR A 113 -1.23 10.33 4.38
N TRP A 114 -1.02 11.64 4.45
CA TRP A 114 0.33 12.19 4.47
C TRP A 114 1.09 11.73 5.71
N LEU A 115 0.41 11.61 6.85
CA LEU A 115 1.00 11.05 8.05
C LEU A 115 1.33 9.57 7.86
N ARG A 116 0.40 8.79 7.30
CA ARG A 116 0.60 7.36 7.02
C ARG A 116 1.80 7.13 6.09
N LEU A 117 1.95 7.92 5.03
CA LEU A 117 3.08 7.81 4.09
C LEU A 117 4.42 8.07 4.78
N LEU A 118 4.51 9.10 5.62
CA LEU A 118 5.73 9.39 6.38
C LEU A 118 6.07 8.26 7.37
N LEU A 119 5.08 7.75 8.09
CA LEU A 119 5.26 6.66 9.06
C LEU A 119 5.60 5.32 8.39
N LEU A 120 5.02 5.04 7.22
CA LEU A 120 5.40 3.88 6.41
C LEU A 120 6.83 4.00 5.89
N GLY A 121 7.30 5.23 5.59
CA GLY A 121 8.70 5.51 5.29
C GLY A 121 9.63 5.14 6.45
N GLU A 122 9.28 5.54 7.67
CA GLU A 122 10.02 5.15 8.88
C GLU A 122 9.99 3.63 9.09
N LEU A 123 8.82 2.99 8.96
CA LEU A 123 8.68 1.53 9.10
C LEU A 123 9.53 0.76 8.09
N ALA A 124 9.55 1.22 6.83
CA ALA A 124 10.33 0.61 5.76
C ALA A 124 11.85 0.77 5.97
N GLY A 125 12.26 1.84 6.65
CA GLY A 125 13.65 2.12 7.03
C GLY A 125 14.16 1.35 8.25
N LEU A 126 13.27 0.70 9.02
CA LEU A 126 13.70 -0.12 10.14
C LEU A 126 14.52 -1.34 9.66
N PRO A 127 15.62 -1.69 10.35
CA PRO A 127 16.42 -2.87 10.03
C PRO A 127 15.59 -4.16 10.10
N ASP A 128 15.88 -5.13 9.23
CA ASP A 128 15.19 -6.44 9.25
C ASP A 128 15.45 -7.22 10.55
N SER A 129 16.52 -6.90 11.29
CA SER A 129 16.78 -7.45 12.63
C SER A 129 15.89 -6.86 13.73
N SER A 130 15.21 -5.75 13.47
CA SER A 130 14.28 -5.14 14.42
C SER A 130 13.05 -6.01 14.57
N PRO A 131 12.58 -6.30 15.80
CA PRO A 131 11.33 -7.03 16.01
C PRO A 131 10.08 -6.22 15.58
N LEU A 132 10.23 -4.94 15.22
CA LEU A 132 9.14 -4.06 14.79
C LEU A 132 9.26 -3.71 13.30
N ASN A 133 9.96 -4.52 12.51
CA ASN A 133 10.21 -4.23 11.10
C ASN A 133 8.95 -4.43 10.23
N TRP A 134 9.05 -3.95 8.99
CA TRP A 134 8.02 -4.08 7.94
C TRP A 134 7.45 -5.49 7.79
N THR A 135 8.34 -6.48 7.65
CA THR A 135 7.98 -7.88 7.41
C THR A 135 7.18 -8.43 8.58
N THR A 136 7.66 -8.28 9.80
CA THR A 136 6.98 -8.78 11.01
C THR A 136 5.60 -8.13 11.18
N ALA A 137 5.49 -6.82 10.94
CA ALA A 137 4.22 -6.11 11.05
C ALA A 137 3.17 -6.66 10.05
N HIS A 138 3.56 -6.79 8.78
CA HIS A 138 2.65 -7.26 7.74
C HIS A 138 2.37 -8.76 7.83
N GLU A 139 3.30 -9.59 8.29
CA GLU A 139 3.03 -11.01 8.57
C GLU A 139 2.00 -11.19 9.69
N GLN A 140 2.13 -10.42 10.77
CA GLN A 140 1.20 -10.46 11.89
C GLN A 140 -0.21 -10.01 11.47
N LEU A 141 -0.32 -8.90 10.73
CA LEU A 141 -1.60 -8.43 10.18
C LEU A 141 -2.20 -9.42 9.18
N CYS A 142 -1.37 -9.97 8.29
CA CYS A 142 -1.81 -10.97 7.33
C CYS A 142 -2.36 -12.23 8.03
N GLY A 143 -1.67 -12.72 9.07
CA GLY A 143 -2.13 -13.83 9.91
C GLY A 143 -3.47 -13.52 10.58
N TRP A 144 -3.57 -12.38 11.26
CA TRP A 144 -4.81 -11.97 11.91
C TRP A 144 -6.00 -11.91 10.95
N HIS A 145 -5.83 -11.33 9.76
CA HIS A 145 -6.90 -11.27 8.76
C HIS A 145 -7.32 -12.65 8.22
N ARG A 146 -6.38 -13.60 8.09
CA ARG A 146 -6.72 -14.98 7.71
C ARG A 146 -7.54 -15.66 8.81
N ASP A 147 -7.15 -15.49 10.06
CA ASP A 147 -7.84 -16.10 11.22
C ASP A 147 -9.26 -15.54 11.44
N HIS A 148 -9.59 -14.40 10.82
CA HIS A 148 -10.88 -13.72 10.92
C HIS A 148 -11.68 -13.72 9.60
N ASP A 149 -11.36 -14.62 8.66
CA ASP A 149 -12.07 -14.76 7.38
C ASP A 149 -12.12 -13.45 6.55
N ARG A 150 -11.02 -12.69 6.54
CA ARG A 150 -10.86 -11.45 5.75
C ARG A 150 -9.80 -11.63 4.65
N PRO A 151 -10.09 -12.42 3.59
CA PRO A 151 -9.08 -12.80 2.59
C PRO A 151 -8.53 -11.60 1.81
N VAL A 152 -9.36 -10.59 1.51
CA VAL A 152 -8.94 -9.39 0.77
C VAL A 152 -7.90 -8.58 1.56
N ASP A 153 -8.11 -8.39 2.87
CA ASP A 153 -7.16 -7.68 3.72
C ASP A 153 -5.89 -8.52 3.99
N ALA A 154 -6.01 -9.85 4.05
CA ALA A 154 -4.83 -10.71 4.11
C ALA A 154 -3.97 -10.57 2.84
N LEU A 155 -4.60 -10.54 1.65
CA LEU A 155 -3.90 -10.32 0.38
C LEU A 155 -3.30 -8.93 0.24
N TYR A 156 -3.96 -7.90 0.78
CA TYR A 156 -3.38 -6.57 0.90
C TYR A 156 -2.03 -6.59 1.64
N HIS A 157 -1.95 -7.29 2.77
CA HIS A 157 -0.69 -7.43 3.50
C HIS A 157 0.30 -8.38 2.82
N ARG A 158 -0.19 -9.43 2.14
CA ARG A 158 0.66 -10.29 1.31
C ARG A 158 1.34 -9.50 0.19
N LEU A 159 0.61 -8.59 -0.47
CA LEU A 159 1.17 -7.73 -1.51
C LEU A 159 2.21 -6.78 -0.93
N ALA A 160 1.96 -6.19 0.25
CA ALA A 160 2.95 -5.36 0.97
C ALA A 160 4.25 -6.12 1.30
N LEU A 161 4.17 -7.46 1.46
CA LEU A 161 5.32 -8.36 1.63
C LEU A 161 6.00 -8.77 0.32
N GLY A 162 5.52 -8.29 -0.84
CA GLY A 162 6.04 -8.64 -2.16
C GLY A 162 5.43 -9.91 -2.77
N GLY A 163 4.38 -10.47 -2.17
CA GLY A 163 3.71 -11.69 -2.64
C GLY A 163 2.79 -11.47 -3.83
N LEU A 164 3.30 -10.86 -4.91
CA LEU A 164 2.52 -10.53 -6.10
C LEU A 164 1.99 -11.79 -6.81
N ASP A 165 2.80 -12.86 -6.90
CA ASP A 165 2.39 -14.11 -7.56
C ASP A 165 1.15 -14.74 -6.89
N GLU A 166 1.13 -14.82 -5.55
CA GLU A 166 -0.02 -15.34 -4.78
C GLU A 166 -1.27 -14.48 -4.99
N VAL A 167 -1.09 -13.17 -5.06
CA VAL A 167 -2.19 -12.21 -5.29
C VAL A 167 -2.79 -12.38 -6.67
N VAL A 168 -1.95 -12.49 -7.71
CA VAL A 168 -2.42 -12.66 -9.09
C VAL A 168 -3.10 -14.02 -9.27
N GLU A 169 -2.55 -15.09 -8.68
CA GLU A 169 -3.17 -16.41 -8.65
C GLU A 169 -4.58 -16.36 -8.04
N HIS A 170 -4.72 -15.69 -6.89
CA HIS A 170 -6.03 -15.47 -6.26
C HIS A 170 -6.98 -14.67 -7.16
N LEU A 171 -6.56 -13.50 -7.65
CA LEU A 171 -7.40 -12.63 -8.48
C LEU A 171 -7.84 -13.32 -9.78
N SER A 172 -7.00 -14.20 -10.34
CA SER A 172 -7.32 -15.02 -11.51
C SER A 172 -8.47 -15.99 -11.20
N ALA A 173 -8.40 -16.70 -10.07
CA ALA A 173 -9.48 -17.60 -9.64
C ALA A 173 -10.79 -16.84 -9.36
N ARG A 174 -10.70 -15.71 -8.63
CA ARG A 174 -11.85 -14.88 -8.28
C ARG A 174 -12.55 -14.25 -9.48
N MET A 175 -11.83 -14.08 -10.60
CA MET A 175 -12.42 -13.62 -11.85
C MET A 175 -13.52 -14.58 -12.36
N TRP A 176 -13.49 -15.86 -11.99
CA TRP A 176 -14.52 -16.82 -12.43
C TRP A 176 -15.55 -17.10 -11.34
N GLU A 177 -15.19 -16.95 -10.07
CA GLU A 177 -16.07 -17.24 -8.93
C GLU A 177 -17.03 -16.11 -8.58
N LEU A 178 -16.63 -14.85 -8.78
CA LEU A 178 -17.43 -13.70 -8.39
C LEU A 178 -18.60 -13.44 -9.34
N PRO A 179 -19.75 -12.94 -8.86
CA PRO A 179 -20.96 -12.82 -9.68
C PRO A 179 -20.89 -11.76 -10.78
N GLY A 180 -19.93 -10.83 -10.76
CA GLY A 180 -19.82 -9.80 -11.79
C GLY A 180 -18.54 -8.96 -11.72
N THR A 181 -18.26 -8.19 -12.77
CA THR A 181 -17.01 -7.41 -12.94
C THR A 181 -16.79 -6.42 -11.81
N ALA A 182 -17.84 -5.76 -11.31
CA ALA A 182 -17.73 -4.80 -10.21
C ALA A 182 -17.18 -5.44 -8.92
N ALA A 183 -17.62 -6.66 -8.58
CA ALA A 183 -17.14 -7.38 -7.40
C ALA A 183 -15.66 -7.74 -7.51
N TRP A 184 -15.24 -8.15 -8.70
CA TRP A 184 -13.84 -8.50 -8.96
C TRP A 184 -12.93 -7.26 -8.99
N LEU A 185 -13.38 -6.17 -9.62
CA LEU A 185 -12.69 -4.89 -9.59
C LEU A 185 -12.55 -4.36 -8.16
N TYR A 186 -13.58 -4.56 -7.33
CA TYR A 186 -13.53 -4.20 -5.91
C TYR A 186 -12.37 -4.92 -5.19
N GLU A 187 -12.28 -6.24 -5.32
CA GLU A 187 -11.18 -7.03 -4.73
C GLU A 187 -9.81 -6.60 -5.31
N LEU A 188 -9.71 -6.42 -6.63
CA LEU A 188 -8.48 -5.95 -7.30
C LEU A 188 -7.99 -4.62 -6.73
N TYR A 189 -8.85 -3.61 -6.66
CA TYR A 189 -8.48 -2.30 -6.13
C TYR A 189 -8.21 -2.31 -4.64
N ALA A 190 -8.96 -3.11 -3.89
CA ALA A 190 -8.70 -3.29 -2.46
C ALA A 190 -7.32 -3.92 -2.23
N VAL A 191 -6.91 -4.94 -2.98
CA VAL A 191 -5.60 -5.56 -2.76
C VAL A 191 -4.46 -4.65 -3.23
N THR A 192 -4.58 -4.06 -4.43
CA THR A 192 -3.53 -3.22 -5.04
C THR A 192 -3.28 -1.88 -4.33
N ALA A 193 -4.14 -1.50 -3.40
CA ALA A 193 -3.94 -0.40 -2.46
C ALA A 193 -2.79 -0.62 -1.44
N ALA A 194 -2.18 -1.81 -1.42
CA ALA A 194 -1.13 -2.19 -0.49
C ALA A 194 0.04 -1.19 -0.50
N PRO A 195 0.61 -0.85 0.66
CA PRO A 195 1.74 0.07 0.67
C PRO A 195 2.98 -0.63 0.08
N MET A 196 3.77 0.11 -0.69
CA MET A 196 5.06 -0.38 -1.17
C MET A 196 6.15 -0.08 -0.13
N ARG A 197 6.99 -1.08 0.16
CA ARG A 197 8.12 -0.88 1.10
C ARG A 197 9.08 0.19 0.57
N ARG A 198 9.39 0.15 -0.72
CA ARG A 198 10.27 1.14 -1.38
C ARG A 198 9.62 1.60 -2.68
N PRO A 199 9.71 2.90 -3.02
CA PRO A 199 9.36 3.36 -4.35
C PRO A 199 10.28 2.72 -5.39
N VAL A 200 9.80 2.57 -6.62
CA VAL A 200 10.59 2.01 -7.73
C VAL A 200 11.51 3.07 -8.35
N ASP A 201 12.54 2.59 -9.06
CA ASP A 201 13.53 3.43 -9.75
C ASP A 201 12.87 4.34 -10.80
N PRO A 202 13.04 5.67 -10.72
CA PRO A 202 12.44 6.61 -11.68
C PRO A 202 13.09 6.58 -13.07
N GLU A 203 14.24 5.94 -13.26
CA GLU A 203 14.98 5.93 -14.53
C GLU A 203 14.30 5.09 -15.63
N LEU A 204 13.44 4.14 -15.26
CA LEU A 204 12.66 3.33 -16.20
C LEU A 204 11.32 3.99 -16.52
N SER A 205 10.81 3.80 -17.75
CA SER A 205 9.44 4.21 -18.10
C SER A 205 8.41 3.48 -17.24
N ALA A 206 7.21 4.05 -17.09
CA ALA A 206 6.20 3.44 -16.22
C ALA A 206 5.79 2.03 -16.65
N ALA A 207 5.69 1.80 -17.96
CA ALA A 207 5.35 0.50 -18.53
C ALA A 207 6.45 -0.54 -18.25
N GLU A 208 7.72 -0.15 -18.41
CA GLU A 208 8.87 -1.01 -18.09
C GLU A 208 8.92 -1.36 -16.61
N ARG A 209 8.60 -0.40 -15.72
CA ARG A 209 8.53 -0.67 -14.27
C ARG A 209 7.47 -1.70 -13.92
N ALA A 210 6.27 -1.57 -14.50
CA ALA A 210 5.19 -2.53 -14.25
C ALA A 210 5.53 -3.93 -14.77
N ASP A 211 6.09 -4.03 -15.99
CA ASP A 211 6.49 -5.30 -16.60
C ASP A 211 7.65 -5.96 -15.85
N ALA A 212 8.68 -5.20 -15.47
CA ALA A 212 9.80 -5.70 -14.68
C ALA A 212 9.34 -6.21 -13.31
N LEU A 213 8.51 -5.43 -12.60
CA LEU A 213 7.98 -5.81 -11.29
C LEU A 213 7.12 -7.08 -11.37
N ALA A 214 6.26 -7.18 -12.39
CA ALA A 214 5.42 -8.37 -12.60
C ALA A 214 6.27 -9.61 -12.94
N ARG A 215 7.29 -9.47 -13.78
CA ARG A 215 8.21 -10.57 -14.13
C ARG A 215 9.01 -11.06 -12.93
N GLU A 216 9.48 -10.14 -12.09
CA GLU A 216 10.30 -10.44 -10.91
C GLU A 216 9.47 -11.09 -9.79
N LEU A 217 8.35 -10.47 -9.41
CA LEU A 217 7.58 -10.87 -8.22
C LEU A 217 6.45 -11.86 -8.50
N ALA A 218 6.10 -12.07 -9.77
CA ALA A 218 5.06 -13.01 -10.18
C ALA A 218 5.47 -13.88 -11.39
N PRO A 219 6.60 -14.60 -11.35
CA PRO A 219 7.14 -15.30 -12.52
C PRO A 219 6.26 -16.47 -13.01
N ARG A 220 5.42 -17.06 -12.15
CA ARG A 220 4.46 -18.09 -12.58
C ARG A 220 3.26 -17.40 -13.25
N SER A 221 2.62 -16.49 -12.54
CA SER A 221 1.45 -15.78 -13.05
C SER A 221 1.75 -14.92 -14.27
N PHE A 222 2.96 -14.38 -14.41
CA PHE A 222 3.38 -13.64 -15.60
C PHE A 222 3.43 -14.53 -16.85
N ARG A 223 3.77 -15.83 -16.70
CA ARG A 223 3.74 -16.79 -17.80
C ARG A 223 2.31 -17.23 -18.12
N ASP A 224 1.49 -17.43 -17.11
CA ASP A 224 0.14 -17.99 -17.25
C ASP A 224 -0.91 -16.93 -17.62
N SER A 225 -0.77 -15.72 -17.09
CA SER A 225 -1.67 -14.57 -17.28
C SER A 225 -0.91 -13.25 -17.18
N ARG A 226 -0.09 -12.96 -18.20
CA ARG A 226 0.72 -11.74 -18.26
C ARG A 226 -0.09 -10.47 -18.03
N SER A 227 -1.25 -10.34 -18.68
CA SER A 227 -2.08 -9.13 -18.60
C SER A 227 -2.56 -8.86 -17.17
N LEU A 228 -2.96 -9.89 -16.41
CA LEU A 228 -3.36 -9.71 -15.01
C LEU A 228 -2.15 -9.40 -14.10
N ALA A 229 -1.00 -10.06 -14.33
CA ALA A 229 0.20 -9.81 -13.55
C ALA A 229 0.69 -8.36 -13.73
N VAL A 230 0.77 -7.88 -14.98
CA VAL A 230 1.17 -6.51 -15.30
C VAL A 230 0.12 -5.50 -14.82
N LEU A 231 -1.17 -5.78 -14.98
CA LEU A 231 -2.25 -4.92 -14.45
C LEU A 231 -2.12 -4.74 -12.93
N THR A 232 -1.94 -5.83 -12.20
CA THR A 232 -1.84 -5.82 -10.73
C THR A 232 -0.61 -5.01 -10.29
N ALA A 233 0.53 -5.21 -10.96
CA ALA A 233 1.75 -4.42 -10.72
C ALA A 233 1.55 -2.92 -11.05
N ALA A 234 0.93 -2.59 -12.19
CA ALA A 234 0.70 -1.21 -12.60
C ALA A 234 -0.26 -0.47 -11.64
N LEU A 235 -1.32 -1.13 -11.17
CA LEU A 235 -2.23 -0.58 -10.17
C LEU A 235 -1.52 -0.38 -8.82
N TRP A 236 -0.70 -1.34 -8.40
CA TRP A 236 0.08 -1.23 -7.18
C TRP A 236 1.12 -0.08 -7.24
N LEU A 237 1.76 0.10 -8.39
CA LEU A 237 2.62 1.27 -8.63
C LEU A 237 1.83 2.58 -8.58
N ALA A 238 0.68 2.64 -9.25
CA ALA A 238 -0.16 3.83 -9.31
C ALA A 238 -0.78 4.19 -7.94
N ALA A 239 -0.87 3.21 -7.04
CA ALA A 239 -1.36 3.37 -5.68
C ALA A 239 -0.42 4.20 -4.79
N ASP A 240 0.89 4.09 -5.01
CA ASP A 240 1.88 4.84 -4.26
C ASP A 240 2.14 6.22 -4.90
N PRO A 241 1.82 7.34 -4.22
CA PRO A 241 2.04 8.68 -4.77
C PRO A 241 3.52 8.97 -5.03
N ARG A 242 4.46 8.26 -4.39
CA ARG A 242 5.91 8.41 -4.65
C ARG A 242 6.30 7.92 -6.05
N ASN A 243 5.49 7.06 -6.66
CA ASN A 243 5.71 6.54 -8.02
C ASN A 243 4.97 7.36 -9.09
N ARG A 244 4.17 8.36 -8.70
CA ARG A 244 3.53 9.29 -9.63
C ARG A 244 4.50 10.42 -9.96
N LEU A 245 5.19 10.28 -11.10
CA LEU A 245 6.03 11.33 -11.67
C LEU A 245 5.17 12.55 -12.08
N PRO A 246 5.73 13.77 -12.12
CA PRO A 246 4.98 14.97 -12.52
C PRO A 246 4.29 14.78 -13.89
N ASN A 247 3.15 15.47 -14.05
CA ASN A 247 2.09 15.41 -15.09
C ASN A 247 2.49 15.21 -16.59
N ALA A 248 3.77 15.08 -16.95
CA ALA A 248 4.22 14.83 -18.31
C ALA A 248 4.15 13.36 -18.77
N ALA A 249 3.81 12.40 -17.89
CA ALA A 249 3.78 10.98 -18.24
C ALA A 249 2.62 10.20 -17.57
N PRO A 250 1.39 10.24 -18.13
CA PRO A 250 0.27 9.37 -17.72
C PRO A 250 0.47 7.90 -18.12
N GLU A 251 1.71 7.45 -18.34
CA GLU A 251 2.06 6.15 -18.91
C GLU A 251 1.54 4.95 -18.10
N LEU A 252 1.41 5.08 -16.76
CA LEU A 252 0.77 4.02 -15.95
C LEU A 252 -0.71 3.86 -16.33
N ASN A 253 -1.45 4.94 -16.58
CA ASN A 253 -2.86 4.86 -16.98
C ASN A 253 -3.01 4.17 -18.34
N TYR A 254 -2.13 4.46 -19.30
CA TYR A 254 -2.10 3.76 -20.59
C TYR A 254 -1.83 2.26 -20.41
N THR A 255 -0.88 1.91 -19.55
CA THR A 255 -0.57 0.50 -19.23
C THR A 255 -1.77 -0.19 -18.60
N ILE A 256 -2.41 0.46 -17.62
CA ILE A 256 -3.61 -0.06 -16.94
C ILE A 256 -4.77 -0.26 -17.93
N SER A 257 -5.06 0.75 -18.76
CA SER A 257 -6.08 0.69 -19.82
C SER A 257 -5.82 -0.49 -20.77
N SER A 258 -4.59 -0.59 -21.29
CA SER A 258 -4.20 -1.66 -22.21
C SER A 258 -4.36 -3.05 -21.61
N MET A 259 -3.96 -3.24 -20.35
CA MET A 259 -4.08 -4.55 -19.69
C MET A 259 -5.54 -4.92 -19.38
N PHE A 260 -6.41 -3.95 -19.06
CA PHE A 260 -7.85 -4.21 -18.96
C PHE A 260 -8.45 -4.63 -20.30
N LEU A 261 -8.04 -4.00 -21.41
CA LEU A 261 -8.47 -4.40 -22.76
C LEU A 261 -7.99 -5.80 -23.13
N GLU A 262 -6.73 -6.14 -22.84
CA GLU A 262 -6.19 -7.49 -23.06
C GLU A 262 -6.96 -8.54 -22.24
N LEU A 263 -7.27 -8.26 -20.97
CA LEU A 263 -8.10 -9.14 -20.15
C LEU A 263 -9.53 -9.26 -20.68
N ALA A 264 -10.10 -8.19 -21.22
CA ALA A 264 -11.42 -8.24 -21.83
C ALA A 264 -11.44 -9.21 -23.03
N VAL A 265 -10.37 -9.23 -23.85
CA VAL A 265 -10.28 -10.15 -24.99
C VAL A 265 -10.27 -11.61 -24.56
N THR A 266 -9.64 -11.93 -23.43
CA THR A 266 -9.56 -13.32 -22.94
C THR A 266 -10.72 -13.74 -22.03
N SER A 267 -11.53 -12.79 -21.55
CA SER A 267 -12.57 -13.02 -20.53
C SER A 267 -13.97 -12.73 -21.06
N ASP A 268 -14.54 -13.67 -21.84
CA ASP A 268 -15.82 -13.53 -22.57
C ASP A 268 -16.99 -13.06 -21.68
N ALA A 269 -17.10 -13.59 -20.46
CA ALA A 269 -18.17 -13.25 -19.51
C ALA A 269 -18.09 -11.81 -18.94
N ARG A 270 -16.96 -11.10 -19.09
CA ARG A 270 -16.68 -9.82 -18.41
C ARG A 270 -16.31 -8.68 -19.36
N ILE A 271 -16.37 -8.90 -20.67
CA ILE A 271 -15.91 -7.96 -21.71
C ILE A 271 -16.42 -6.53 -21.47
N ALA A 272 -17.73 -6.36 -21.29
CA ALA A 272 -18.34 -5.02 -21.18
C ALA A 272 -17.83 -4.25 -19.95
N GLY A 273 -17.73 -4.92 -18.80
CA GLY A 273 -17.26 -4.28 -17.56
C GLY A 273 -15.77 -3.93 -17.63
N LEU A 274 -14.94 -4.80 -18.20
CA LEU A 274 -13.50 -4.56 -18.33
C LEU A 274 -13.18 -3.46 -19.35
N ARG A 275 -13.92 -3.40 -20.47
CA ARG A 275 -13.81 -2.30 -21.45
C ARG A 275 -14.26 -0.96 -20.87
N HIS A 276 -15.35 -0.97 -20.09
CA HIS A 276 -15.81 0.24 -19.40
C HIS A 276 -14.74 0.74 -18.42
N GLU A 277 -14.12 -0.17 -17.67
CA GLU A 277 -13.05 0.19 -16.75
C GLU A 277 -11.81 0.71 -17.48
N ALA A 278 -11.38 0.06 -18.58
CA ALA A 278 -10.27 0.53 -19.40
C ALA A 278 -10.45 1.99 -19.87
N ALA A 279 -11.63 2.31 -20.41
CA ALA A 279 -11.94 3.63 -20.93
C ALA A 279 -11.78 4.76 -19.89
N ARG A 280 -11.92 4.47 -18.59
CA ARG A 280 -11.73 5.48 -17.53
C ARG A 280 -10.30 5.96 -17.41
N TYR A 281 -9.34 5.10 -17.73
CA TYR A 281 -7.92 5.44 -17.69
C TYR A 281 -7.49 6.22 -18.94
N ASP A 282 -8.28 6.19 -20.03
CA ASP A 282 -8.06 6.96 -21.25
C ASP A 282 -8.60 8.40 -21.17
N VAL A 283 -9.66 8.65 -20.38
CA VAL A 283 -10.41 9.93 -20.34
C VAL A 283 -9.69 11.05 -19.57
N HIS A 284 -8.59 10.74 -18.88
CA HIS A 284 -7.78 11.74 -18.16
C HIS A 284 -6.57 12.27 -18.97
N MET A 285 -6.64 12.19 -20.31
CA MET A 285 -5.80 12.97 -21.24
C MET A 285 -6.41 14.34 -21.54
#